data_AF-A0A496PJJ7-F1
#
_entry.id   AF-A0A496PJJ7-F1
#
_cell.length_a   1.000
_cell.length_b   1.000
_cell.length_c   1.000
_cell.angle_alpha   90.00
_cell.angle_beta   90.00
_cell.angle_gamma   90.00
#
_symmetry.space_group_name_H-M   'P 1'
#
loop_
_entity.id
_entity.type
_entity.pdbx_description
1 polymer ?
#
loop_
_entity_poly.entity_id
_entity_poly.type
_entity_poly.pdbx_seq_one_letter_code
_entity_poly.pdbx_strand_id
1 'polypeptide(L)'
;MNGATRTLVGALSLGLALTLSACQSGSTDPAAAGNGSDSASSTAGASASDGSAAPSGSESGAASGSSTPGASESGSAAPSAGASGEVDAPEVKATGDAAKTVPKTLPPTYRKAHAEESKAITSFLDGAATSGEPSKKSQGDQKRAAKEAESEFDDNAAGTALKELQSEYVNNAVNGRTVTGKPVIKGTPRTVDLKDGKSRIFVCLDSSAVEVKVGKAVENPASAPGTRTAVHVYDMLKKGDRYVVERHSFTNDPSC
;
A
#
# COMPACT_ATOMS: atom_id res chain seq x y z
N MET A 1 23.01 23.25 48.64
CA MET A 1 24.45 22.91 48.54
C MET A 1 24.65 21.56 49.20
N ASN A 2 25.40 20.64 48.57
CA ASN A 2 25.67 19.27 49.02
C ASN A 2 24.39 18.38 49.13
N GLY A 3 24.46 17.06 48.97
CA GLY A 3 25.55 16.20 48.50
C GLY A 3 24.97 14.83 48.11
N ALA A 4 25.55 14.15 47.11
CA ALA A 4 24.98 12.92 46.57
C ALA A 4 25.53 11.67 47.26
N THR A 5 24.71 10.62 47.34
CA THR A 5 25.17 9.24 47.52
C THR A 5 24.41 8.32 46.54
N ARG A 6 25.14 7.45 45.84
CA ARG A 6 24.58 6.47 44.90
C ARG A 6 24.31 5.15 45.63
N THR A 7 23.20 4.49 45.29
CA THR A 7 23.03 3.05 45.57
C THR A 7 22.99 2.29 44.26
N LEU A 8 24.13 1.71 43.87
CA LEU A 8 24.19 0.64 42.88
C LEU A 8 24.14 -0.69 43.62
N VAL A 9 23.15 -1.53 43.30
CA VAL A 9 23.18 -2.96 43.58
C VAL A 9 22.83 -3.66 42.28
N GLY A 10 23.67 -4.60 41.85
CA GLY A 10 23.49 -5.34 40.61
C GLY A 10 23.56 -6.85 40.83
N ALA A 11 22.70 -7.56 40.13
CA ALA A 11 22.80 -8.98 39.77
C ALA A 11 22.39 -9.02 38.28
N LEU A 12 23.16 -9.52 37.31
CA LEU A 12 24.18 -10.58 37.27
C LEU A 12 23.59 -12.00 37.45
N SER A 13 24.04 -12.93 36.61
CA SER A 13 23.40 -14.24 36.29
C SER A 13 22.01 -14.09 35.61
N LEU A 14 21.60 -14.94 34.68
CA LEU A 14 22.21 -16.06 33.95
C LEU A 14 21.59 -16.01 32.52
N GLY A 15 22.21 -16.39 31.40
CA GLY A 15 23.34 -17.29 31.19
C GLY A 15 22.87 -18.60 30.54
N LEU A 16 22.32 -18.53 29.31
CA LEU A 16 22.03 -19.71 28.50
C LEU A 16 22.28 -19.42 27.01
N ALA A 17 23.37 -19.98 26.47
CA ALA A 17 23.60 -20.06 25.03
C ALA A 17 23.04 -21.38 24.52
N LEU A 18 22.23 -21.34 23.46
CA LEU A 18 21.85 -22.53 22.69
C LEU A 18 22.78 -22.66 21.48
N THR A 19 23.31 -23.86 21.29
CA THR A 19 24.42 -24.14 20.38
C THR A 19 24.00 -24.31 18.92
N LEU A 20 24.93 -24.04 18.02
CA LEU A 20 24.85 -24.43 16.61
C LEU A 20 24.52 -25.91 16.46
N SER A 21 23.75 -26.26 15.43
CA SER A 21 23.80 -27.57 14.79
C SER A 21 23.72 -27.37 13.28
N ALA A 22 24.83 -27.61 12.59
CA ALA A 22 24.91 -27.54 11.13
C ALA A 22 24.88 -28.96 10.56
N CYS A 23 23.83 -29.30 9.80
CA CYS A 23 23.81 -30.51 9.00
C CYS A 23 24.46 -30.24 7.64
N GLN A 24 25.78 -30.41 7.58
CA GLN A 24 26.55 -30.31 6.34
C GLN A 24 26.73 -31.70 5.71
N SER A 25 25.79 -32.09 4.85
CA SER A 25 25.92 -33.30 4.02
C SER A 25 26.76 -32.99 2.78
N GLY A 26 28.02 -33.40 2.78
CA GLY A 26 28.90 -33.31 1.61
C GLY A 26 29.10 -34.67 0.93
N SER A 27 29.23 -34.64 -0.40
CA SER A 27 29.85 -35.69 -1.21
C SER A 27 30.59 -35.03 -2.39
N THR A 28 31.89 -35.27 -2.49
CA THR A 28 32.67 -35.12 -3.73
C THR A 28 32.41 -36.37 -4.62
N ASP A 29 32.75 -36.50 -5.91
CA ASP A 29 33.95 -36.21 -6.71
C ASP A 29 33.60 -36.54 -8.20
N PRO A 30 34.49 -36.43 -9.23
CA PRO A 30 35.65 -35.54 -9.41
C PRO A 30 35.72 -34.88 -10.81
N ALA A 31 36.70 -33.98 -10.96
CA ALA A 31 37.43 -33.55 -12.17
C ALA A 31 36.97 -33.93 -13.61
N ALA A 32 36.84 -32.89 -14.44
CA ALA A 32 37.29 -32.88 -15.83
C ALA A 32 37.82 -31.48 -16.20
N ALA A 33 38.96 -31.39 -16.91
CA ALA A 33 39.54 -30.13 -17.36
C ALA A 33 39.61 -30.09 -18.90
N GLY A 34 39.39 -28.92 -19.50
CA GLY A 34 39.46 -28.73 -20.95
C GLY A 34 39.67 -27.27 -21.32
N ASN A 35 40.83 -26.95 -21.91
CA ASN A 35 41.08 -25.66 -22.55
C ASN A 35 40.39 -25.60 -23.92
N GLY A 36 40.02 -24.40 -24.38
CA GLY A 36 39.47 -24.23 -25.73
C GLY A 36 38.99 -22.80 -26.04
N SER A 37 39.93 -21.89 -26.27
CA SER A 37 39.63 -20.68 -27.05
C SER A 37 39.65 -21.04 -28.54
N ASP A 38 38.70 -20.54 -29.34
CA ASP A 38 38.98 -19.61 -30.45
C ASP A 38 37.84 -19.48 -31.49
N SER A 39 37.84 -18.33 -32.19
CA SER A 39 37.35 -18.09 -33.56
C SER A 39 35.88 -18.35 -33.94
N ALA A 40 35.08 -17.28 -33.82
CA ALA A 40 34.59 -16.43 -34.94
C ALA A 40 33.84 -17.01 -36.18
N SER A 41 33.05 -16.12 -36.78
CA SER A 41 32.52 -16.14 -38.17
C SER A 41 31.51 -17.25 -38.54
N SER A 42 30.20 -17.01 -38.56
CA SER A 42 29.41 -16.21 -39.53
C SER A 42 29.20 -16.83 -40.92
N THR A 43 27.95 -17.11 -41.28
CA THR A 43 27.36 -16.85 -42.63
C THR A 43 25.84 -17.03 -42.56
N ALA A 44 25.11 -16.53 -43.58
CA ALA A 44 23.67 -16.71 -43.73
C ALA A 44 23.35 -17.83 -44.75
N GLY A 45 22.15 -18.41 -44.66
CA GLY A 45 21.59 -19.38 -45.60
C GLY A 45 20.08 -19.53 -45.41
N ALA A 46 19.33 -19.78 -46.47
CA ALA A 46 17.85 -19.76 -46.48
C ALA A 46 17.25 -20.88 -47.38
N SER A 47 15.91 -20.91 -47.45
CA SER A 47 15.04 -21.89 -48.16
C SER A 47 14.84 -23.22 -47.40
N ALA A 48 13.63 -23.79 -47.18
CA ALA A 48 12.39 -23.96 -47.98
C ALA A 48 12.46 -25.18 -48.94
N SER A 49 11.41 -25.99 -49.20
CA SER A 49 9.98 -26.01 -48.78
C SER A 49 9.59 -27.46 -48.30
N ASP A 50 8.39 -28.08 -48.38
CA ASP A 50 7.02 -27.76 -48.90
C ASP A 50 5.95 -28.76 -48.31
N GLY A 51 4.66 -28.59 -48.67
CA GLY A 51 3.58 -29.59 -48.54
C GLY A 51 2.50 -29.31 -47.46
N SER A 52 1.30 -28.82 -47.75
CA SER A 52 0.14 -29.40 -48.49
C SER A 52 -0.82 -30.24 -47.61
N ALA A 53 -2.15 -30.12 -47.68
CA ALA A 53 -3.04 -29.21 -48.42
C ALA A 53 -4.47 -29.17 -47.80
N ALA A 54 -5.35 -28.27 -48.28
CA ALA A 54 -6.80 -28.23 -47.96
C ALA A 54 -7.64 -28.98 -49.02
N PRO A 55 -8.96 -29.15 -48.80
CA PRO A 55 -9.89 -28.28 -49.54
C PRO A 55 -11.16 -27.85 -48.78
N SER A 56 -11.91 -26.92 -49.37
CA SER A 56 -13.18 -26.36 -48.87
C SER A 56 -14.43 -27.11 -49.36
N GLY A 57 -15.59 -26.86 -48.72
CA GLY A 57 -16.91 -27.21 -49.25
C GLY A 57 -18.03 -26.40 -48.57
N SER A 58 -18.93 -25.80 -49.36
CA SER A 58 -20.05 -24.96 -48.90
C SER A 58 -21.27 -25.18 -49.80
N GLU A 59 -22.44 -25.49 -49.25
CA GLU A 59 -23.73 -25.49 -49.97
C GLU A 59 -24.89 -24.98 -49.09
N SER A 60 -26.04 -24.66 -49.69
CA SER A 60 -27.04 -23.73 -49.14
C SER A 60 -28.51 -24.07 -49.46
N GLY A 61 -29.45 -23.62 -48.61
CA GLY A 61 -30.89 -23.48 -48.89
C GLY A 61 -31.62 -22.88 -47.66
N ALA A 62 -32.43 -21.81 -47.69
CA ALA A 62 -33.47 -21.31 -48.61
C ALA A 62 -34.86 -21.96 -48.39
N ALA A 63 -36.01 -21.26 -48.34
CA ALA A 63 -36.32 -19.82 -48.22
C ALA A 63 -37.83 -19.58 -47.91
N SER A 64 -38.25 -18.30 -47.75
CA SER A 64 -39.65 -17.77 -47.74
C SER A 64 -40.52 -17.97 -46.47
N GLY A 65 -41.41 -17.04 -46.07
CA GLY A 65 -41.58 -15.64 -46.53
C GLY A 65 -42.94 -14.99 -46.14
N SER A 66 -42.98 -13.65 -46.01
CA SER A 66 -44.18 -12.76 -45.85
C SER A 66 -44.96 -12.87 -44.50
N SER A 67 -45.67 -11.86 -43.95
CA SER A 67 -46.01 -10.48 -44.36
C SER A 67 -46.19 -9.54 -43.14
N THR A 68 -46.00 -8.22 -43.29
CA THR A 68 -46.59 -7.13 -42.45
C THR A 68 -47.97 -6.68 -43.04
N PRO A 69 -48.78 -5.73 -42.46
CA PRO A 69 -48.54 -4.75 -41.38
C PRO A 69 -49.68 -4.59 -40.32
N GLY A 70 -49.57 -3.63 -39.37
CA GLY A 70 -50.77 -2.93 -38.82
C GLY A 70 -50.81 -2.51 -37.33
N ALA A 71 -50.70 -1.19 -37.08
CA ALA A 71 -51.40 -0.36 -36.09
C ALA A 71 -51.57 -0.74 -34.57
N SER A 72 -50.93 0.10 -33.73
CA SER A 72 -51.55 0.93 -32.65
C SER A 72 -52.02 0.41 -31.26
N GLU A 73 -51.74 1.30 -30.29
CA GLU A 73 -52.40 1.61 -29.00
C GLU A 73 -52.17 0.81 -27.69
N SER A 74 -51.54 1.53 -26.75
CA SER A 74 -51.88 1.71 -25.31
C SER A 74 -51.82 0.53 -24.34
N GLY A 75 -50.99 0.65 -23.29
CA GLY A 75 -50.89 -0.31 -22.19
C GLY A 75 -49.91 0.08 -21.08
N SER A 76 -50.27 1.03 -20.22
CA SER A 76 -49.45 1.43 -19.06
C SER A 76 -49.65 0.52 -17.85
N ALA A 77 -48.60 -0.18 -17.41
CA ALA A 77 -48.50 -0.83 -16.09
C ALA A 77 -47.03 -0.90 -15.62
N ALA A 78 -46.82 -0.92 -14.30
CA ALA A 78 -45.50 -0.81 -13.67
C ALA A 78 -44.71 -2.14 -13.63
N PRO A 79 -43.36 -2.10 -13.58
CA PRO A 79 -42.53 -3.30 -13.45
C PRO A 79 -42.60 -3.91 -12.04
N SER A 80 -42.50 -5.25 -11.96
CA SER A 80 -42.28 -5.98 -10.71
C SER A 80 -40.79 -6.30 -10.55
N ALA A 81 -40.28 -6.26 -9.31
CA ALA A 81 -38.85 -6.42 -9.00
C ALA A 81 -38.49 -7.87 -8.61
N GLY A 82 -37.24 -8.26 -8.88
CA GLY A 82 -36.72 -9.63 -8.66
C GLY A 82 -35.44 -9.88 -9.45
N ALA A 83 -34.35 -9.13 -9.25
CA ALA A 83 -33.42 -9.24 -8.11
C ALA A 83 -32.39 -10.39 -8.27
N SER A 84 -31.26 -10.06 -8.91
CA SER A 84 -29.95 -10.73 -8.78
C SER A 84 -28.87 -9.67 -8.99
N GLY A 85 -28.69 -8.79 -8.00
CA GLY A 85 -27.67 -7.74 -8.04
C GLY A 85 -26.37 -8.26 -7.44
N GLU A 86 -25.34 -8.41 -8.26
CA GLU A 86 -23.97 -8.57 -7.79
C GLU A 86 -23.57 -7.29 -7.04
N VAL A 87 -23.09 -7.43 -5.79
CA VAL A 87 -22.74 -6.28 -4.95
C VAL A 87 -21.36 -5.75 -5.32
N ASP A 88 -21.35 -5.01 -6.41
CA ASP A 88 -20.24 -4.17 -6.83
C ASP A 88 -19.82 -3.27 -5.66
N ALA A 89 -18.63 -3.50 -5.11
CA ALA A 89 -18.08 -2.64 -4.09
C ALA A 89 -17.83 -1.26 -4.74
N PRO A 90 -18.18 -0.13 -4.10
CA PRO A 90 -18.03 1.17 -4.72
C PRO A 90 -16.56 1.47 -4.99
N GLU A 91 -16.11 1.23 -6.23
CA GLU A 91 -14.81 1.66 -6.73
C GLU A 91 -14.74 3.17 -6.53
N VAL A 92 -13.89 3.61 -5.60
CA VAL A 92 -13.75 5.02 -5.23
C VAL A 92 -12.96 5.73 -6.34
N LYS A 93 -13.64 5.97 -7.47
CA LYS A 93 -13.13 6.77 -8.58
C LYS A 93 -12.83 8.16 -8.06
N ALA A 94 -11.54 8.44 -7.89
CA ALA A 94 -11.03 9.73 -7.42
C ALA A 94 -11.41 10.83 -8.42
N THR A 95 -12.50 11.54 -8.12
CA THR A 95 -13.06 12.58 -8.98
C THR A 95 -12.43 13.93 -8.72
N GLY A 96 -11.81 14.51 -9.76
CA GLY A 96 -11.44 15.92 -9.81
C GLY A 96 -10.10 16.27 -9.14
N ASP A 97 -9.11 16.52 -10.01
CA ASP A 97 -7.84 17.21 -9.73
C ASP A 97 -6.83 16.63 -8.73
N ALA A 98 -5.57 16.67 -9.18
CA ALA A 98 -4.37 16.45 -8.38
C ALA A 98 -4.17 15.07 -7.72
N ALA A 99 -4.57 14.00 -8.40
CA ALA A 99 -3.80 12.73 -8.39
C ALA A 99 -2.41 12.92 -9.06
N LYS A 100 -1.63 13.92 -8.58
CA LYS A 100 -0.30 14.23 -9.09
C LYS A 100 0.65 13.13 -8.64
N THR A 101 1.16 12.39 -9.61
CA THR A 101 2.23 11.40 -9.47
C THR A 101 3.29 11.91 -8.51
N VAL A 102 3.64 11.11 -7.50
CA VAL A 102 4.68 11.48 -6.54
C VAL A 102 5.98 11.77 -7.31
N PRO A 103 6.64 12.93 -7.10
CA PRO A 103 7.84 13.27 -7.84
C PRO A 103 8.93 12.20 -7.71
N LYS A 104 9.42 11.68 -8.84
CA LYS A 104 10.53 10.71 -8.90
C LYS A 104 11.87 11.30 -8.43
N THR A 105 11.94 12.61 -8.25
CA THR A 105 13.08 13.35 -7.73
C THR A 105 12.58 14.46 -6.82
N LEU A 106 13.38 14.83 -5.81
CA LEU A 106 13.12 16.03 -5.02
C LEU A 106 13.19 17.28 -5.92
N PRO A 107 12.27 18.26 -5.76
CA PRO A 107 12.38 19.55 -6.43
C PRO A 107 13.73 20.24 -6.13
N PRO A 108 14.26 21.06 -7.06
CA PRO A 108 15.60 21.65 -6.92
C PRO A 108 15.71 22.65 -5.76
N THR A 109 14.60 23.19 -5.28
CA THR A 109 14.50 24.03 -4.09
C THR A 109 13.70 23.33 -3.00
N TYR A 110 14.33 23.13 -1.85
CA TYR A 110 13.71 22.60 -0.64
C TYR A 110 14.38 23.20 0.61
N ARG A 111 13.68 23.15 1.74
CA ARG A 111 14.20 23.44 3.09
C ARG A 111 14.07 22.21 3.98
N LYS A 112 14.53 22.32 5.23
CA LYS A 112 14.15 21.35 6.28
C LYS A 112 12.71 21.62 6.72
N ALA A 113 12.01 20.58 7.18
CA ALA A 113 10.75 20.77 7.88
C ALA A 113 10.95 21.57 9.18
N HIS A 114 9.98 22.42 9.51
CA HIS A 114 9.91 23.10 10.80
C HIS A 114 9.41 22.15 11.91
N ALA A 115 9.48 22.60 13.16
CA ALA A 115 9.08 21.78 14.32
C ALA A 115 7.60 21.36 14.25
N GLU A 116 6.68 22.31 14.02
CA GLU A 116 5.23 22.03 13.94
C GLU A 116 4.86 21.19 12.70
N GLU A 117 5.59 21.35 11.59
CA GLU A 117 5.45 20.49 10.40
C GLU A 117 5.86 19.05 10.70
N SER A 118 7.00 18.86 11.38
CA SER A 118 7.52 17.54 11.77
C SER A 118 6.60 16.86 12.80
N LYS A 119 6.08 17.64 13.75
CA LYS A 119 5.11 17.22 14.77
C LYS A 119 3.76 16.82 14.16
N ALA A 120 3.31 17.50 13.10
CA ALA A 120 2.11 17.11 12.37
C ALA A 120 2.29 15.78 11.62
N ILE A 121 3.47 15.51 11.07
CA ILE A 121 3.81 14.17 10.53
C ILE A 121 3.78 13.12 11.64
N THR A 122 4.42 13.36 12.78
CA THR A 122 4.37 12.42 13.92
C THR A 122 2.93 12.17 14.38
N SER A 123 2.11 13.22 14.51
CA SER A 123 0.68 13.10 14.83
C SER A 123 -0.06 12.23 13.81
N PHE A 124 0.21 12.38 12.51
CA PHE A 124 -0.38 11.51 11.49
C PHE A 124 0.06 10.05 11.63
N LEU A 125 1.34 9.79 11.93
CA LEU A 125 1.84 8.42 12.16
C LEU A 125 1.31 7.79 13.45
N ASP A 126 1.02 8.60 14.48
CA ASP A 126 0.33 8.15 15.68
C ASP A 126 -1.15 7.83 15.39
N GLY A 127 -1.82 8.65 14.57
CA GLY A 127 -3.18 8.36 14.06
C GLY A 127 -3.23 7.07 13.24
N ALA A 128 -2.24 6.84 12.38
CA ALA A 128 -2.08 5.61 11.58
C ALA A 128 -1.68 4.37 12.42
N ALA A 129 -1.27 4.56 13.68
CA ALA A 129 -1.14 3.46 14.64
C ALA A 129 -2.50 3.16 15.30
N THR A 130 -3.26 4.20 15.68
CA THR A 130 -4.60 4.05 16.27
C THR A 130 -5.64 3.49 15.28
N SER A 131 -5.54 3.80 13.97
CA SER A 131 -6.31 3.11 12.91
C SER A 131 -6.02 1.59 12.87
N GLY A 132 -4.86 1.19 13.39
CA GLY A 132 -4.41 -0.19 13.55
C GLY A 132 -4.94 -0.93 14.78
N GLU A 133 -5.43 -0.23 15.81
CA GLU A 133 -5.88 -0.80 17.08
C GLU A 133 -7.38 -0.54 17.35
N PRO A 134 -8.29 -1.03 16.48
CA PRO A 134 -9.73 -0.79 16.61
C PRO A 134 -10.32 -1.38 17.90
N SER A 135 -11.35 -0.73 18.44
CA SER A 135 -11.91 -1.13 19.74
C SER A 135 -12.52 -2.54 19.68
N LYS A 136 -12.39 -3.31 20.77
CA LYS A 136 -13.02 -4.64 20.89
C LYS A 136 -14.55 -4.61 20.77
N LYS A 137 -15.18 -3.43 20.74
CA LYS A 137 -16.62 -3.26 20.53
C LYS A 137 -16.96 -3.06 19.06
N SER A 138 -16.09 -2.43 18.27
CA SER A 138 -16.27 -2.21 16.82
C SER A 138 -15.82 -3.39 15.95
N GLN A 139 -15.16 -4.40 16.53
CA GLN A 139 -14.78 -5.60 15.78
C GLN A 139 -16.01 -6.31 15.18
N GLY A 140 -16.05 -6.39 13.85
CA GLY A 140 -17.20 -6.90 13.08
C GLY A 140 -18.41 -5.98 12.95
N ASP A 141 -18.44 -4.80 13.60
CA ASP A 141 -19.53 -3.82 13.51
C ASP A 141 -19.05 -2.56 12.77
N GLN A 142 -19.28 -2.54 11.45
CA GLN A 142 -18.94 -1.40 10.58
C GLN A 142 -19.61 -0.09 11.02
N LYS A 143 -20.83 -0.12 11.56
CA LYS A 143 -21.57 1.09 11.95
C LYS A 143 -20.99 1.69 13.22
N ARG A 144 -20.66 0.86 14.20
CA ARG A 144 -19.91 1.30 15.39
C ARG A 144 -18.51 1.75 15.01
N ALA A 145 -17.79 1.03 14.16
CA ALA A 145 -16.44 1.39 13.73
C ALA A 145 -16.40 2.77 13.06
N ALA A 146 -17.35 3.05 12.15
CA ALA A 146 -17.47 4.36 11.51
C ALA A 146 -17.75 5.46 12.54
N LYS A 147 -18.67 5.21 13.48
CA LYS A 147 -19.01 6.15 14.56
C LYS A 147 -17.87 6.36 15.57
N GLU A 148 -16.99 5.40 15.76
CA GLU A 148 -15.77 5.55 16.57
C GLU A 148 -14.72 6.37 15.80
N ALA A 149 -14.58 6.18 14.49
CA ALA A 149 -13.65 6.93 13.64
C ALA A 149 -14.09 8.38 13.28
N GLU A 150 -15.38 8.71 13.41
CA GLU A 150 -16.00 9.99 12.99
C GLU A 150 -15.22 11.25 13.39
N SER A 151 -14.65 11.30 14.61
CA SER A 151 -13.87 12.43 15.11
C SER A 151 -12.52 12.07 15.75
N GLU A 152 -12.14 10.79 15.78
CA GLU A 152 -10.89 10.32 16.40
C GLU A 152 -9.64 10.96 15.77
N PHE A 153 -9.70 11.28 14.47
CA PHE A 153 -8.54 11.65 13.66
C PHE A 153 -8.46 13.14 13.26
N ASP A 154 -9.36 13.99 13.77
CA ASP A 154 -9.47 15.43 13.46
C ASP A 154 -8.25 16.28 13.92
N ASP A 155 -7.43 15.69 14.79
CA ASP A 155 -6.18 16.22 15.34
C ASP A 155 -4.92 15.71 14.60
N ASN A 156 -5.07 14.68 13.77
CA ASN A 156 -4.00 14.07 12.98
C ASN A 156 -4.06 14.55 11.52
N ALA A 157 -5.26 14.70 10.97
CA ALA A 157 -5.49 14.87 9.54
C ALA A 157 -6.66 15.80 9.18
N ALA A 158 -6.79 16.05 7.88
CA ALA A 158 -7.91 16.69 7.18
C ALA A 158 -8.01 16.12 5.74
N GLY A 159 -8.91 16.64 4.91
CA GLY A 159 -8.91 16.39 3.47
C GLY A 159 -9.15 14.92 3.09
N THR A 160 -8.24 14.33 2.31
CA THR A 160 -8.28 12.88 2.00
C THR A 160 -7.61 12.06 3.08
N ALA A 161 -6.52 12.57 3.67
CA ALA A 161 -5.75 11.90 4.73
C ALA A 161 -6.60 11.56 5.97
N LEU A 162 -7.61 12.38 6.29
CA LEU A 162 -8.60 12.07 7.31
C LEU A 162 -9.48 10.87 6.94
N LYS A 163 -9.96 10.83 5.69
CA LYS A 163 -10.77 9.73 5.16
C LYS A 163 -9.97 8.44 5.04
N GLU A 164 -8.69 8.53 4.75
CA GLU A 164 -7.75 7.41 4.71
C GLU A 164 -7.65 6.75 6.10
N LEU A 165 -7.34 7.51 7.16
CA LEU A 165 -7.30 7.01 8.54
C LEU A 165 -8.66 6.45 9.01
N GLN A 166 -9.76 7.14 8.70
CA GLN A 166 -11.11 6.68 9.04
C GLN A 166 -11.48 5.37 8.35
N SER A 167 -11.17 5.26 7.05
CA SER A 167 -11.42 4.03 6.27
C SER A 167 -10.55 2.87 6.75
N GLU A 168 -9.30 3.15 7.12
CA GLU A 168 -8.39 2.15 7.69
C GLU A 168 -8.89 1.63 9.05
N TYR A 169 -9.32 2.51 9.96
CA TYR A 169 -9.90 2.10 11.25
C TYR A 169 -11.13 1.20 11.04
N VAL A 170 -12.06 1.61 10.17
CA VAL A 170 -13.27 0.84 9.84
C VAL A 170 -12.92 -0.52 9.22
N ASN A 171 -11.99 -0.54 8.26
CA ASN A 171 -11.55 -1.75 7.60
C ASN A 171 -10.85 -2.71 8.57
N ASN A 172 -10.00 -2.20 9.47
CA ASN A 172 -9.33 -3.02 10.47
C ASN A 172 -10.30 -3.56 11.51
N ALA A 173 -11.27 -2.76 11.95
CA ALA A 173 -12.34 -3.19 12.85
C ALA A 173 -13.19 -4.33 12.23
N VAL A 174 -13.69 -4.13 11.01
CA VAL A 174 -14.56 -5.10 10.32
C VAL A 174 -13.83 -6.43 10.07
N ASN A 175 -12.56 -6.40 9.66
CA ASN A 175 -11.78 -7.60 9.37
C ASN A 175 -11.11 -8.24 10.61
N GLY A 176 -11.28 -7.67 11.81
CA GLY A 176 -10.58 -8.15 13.01
C GLY A 176 -9.05 -8.07 12.90
N ARG A 177 -8.55 -7.08 12.14
CA ARG A 177 -7.12 -6.81 12.03
C ARG A 177 -6.60 -6.10 13.28
N THR A 178 -5.32 -6.29 13.56
CA THR A 178 -4.55 -5.49 14.51
C THR A 178 -3.20 -5.19 13.89
N VAL A 179 -2.86 -3.90 13.80
CA VAL A 179 -1.54 -3.43 13.36
C VAL A 179 -0.73 -3.09 14.60
N THR A 180 0.54 -3.47 14.63
CA THR A 180 1.44 -3.25 15.76
C THR A 180 2.82 -2.81 15.29
N GLY A 181 3.58 -2.17 16.19
CA GLY A 181 4.79 -1.43 15.82
C GLY A 181 4.47 -0.05 15.21
N LYS A 182 5.51 0.72 14.86
CA LYS A 182 5.36 2.03 14.22
C LYS A 182 6.43 2.23 13.14
N PRO A 183 6.13 2.94 12.04
CA PRO A 183 7.14 3.31 11.05
C PRO A 183 8.12 4.34 11.63
N VAL A 184 9.39 4.28 11.23
CA VAL A 184 10.46 5.15 11.72
C VAL A 184 10.90 6.13 10.64
N ILE A 185 10.95 7.42 10.96
CA ILE A 185 11.50 8.45 10.06
C ILE A 185 13.00 8.23 9.86
N LYS A 186 13.44 8.16 8.60
CA LYS A 186 14.86 8.04 8.22
C LYS A 186 15.36 9.36 7.63
N GLY A 187 16.58 9.75 7.98
CA GLY A 187 17.21 10.98 7.48
C GLY A 187 16.56 12.25 8.03
N THR A 188 16.43 13.28 7.19
CA THR A 188 15.82 14.57 7.53
C THR A 188 14.70 14.91 6.55
N PRO A 189 13.45 15.10 7.01
CA PRO A 189 12.34 15.54 6.17
C PRO A 189 12.67 16.79 5.34
N ARG A 190 12.30 16.75 4.06
CA ARG A 190 12.51 17.84 3.10
C ARG A 190 11.19 18.51 2.80
N THR A 191 11.10 19.81 3.01
CA THR A 191 9.87 20.57 2.74
C THR A 191 10.04 21.46 1.53
N VAL A 192 9.02 21.49 0.68
CA VAL A 192 8.86 22.39 -0.45
C VAL A 192 7.64 23.26 -0.16
N ASP A 193 7.84 24.57 -0.06
CA ASP A 193 6.74 25.51 0.11
C ASP A 193 5.89 25.57 -1.17
N LEU A 194 4.58 25.45 -1.01
CA LEU A 194 3.61 25.58 -2.08
C LEU A 194 3.02 27.00 -2.08
N LYS A 195 2.07 27.25 -2.98
CA LYS A 195 1.26 28.46 -2.94
C LYS A 195 0.32 28.44 -1.73
N ASP A 196 -0.22 29.61 -1.40
CA ASP A 196 -1.34 29.77 -0.47
C ASP A 196 -1.04 29.28 0.96
N GLY A 197 0.23 29.31 1.37
CA GLY A 197 0.68 28.93 2.72
C GLY A 197 0.70 27.42 3.00
N LYS A 198 0.44 26.59 1.98
CA LYS A 198 0.59 25.13 2.08
C LYS A 198 2.05 24.72 1.92
N SER A 199 2.44 23.57 2.45
CA SER A 199 3.76 22.98 2.24
C SER A 199 3.65 21.49 1.92
N ARG A 200 4.60 20.97 1.14
CA ARG A 200 4.73 19.54 0.80
C ARG A 200 5.99 18.99 1.45
N ILE A 201 5.86 17.94 2.25
CA ILE A 201 6.97 17.33 2.98
C ILE A 201 7.24 15.93 2.45
N PHE A 202 8.49 15.68 2.08
CA PHE A 202 9.01 14.38 1.66
C PHE A 202 9.75 13.75 2.84
N VAL A 203 9.40 12.51 3.17
CA VAL A 203 9.85 11.79 4.36
C VAL A 203 10.17 10.36 3.95
N CYS A 204 11.40 9.87 4.21
CA CYS A 204 11.63 8.43 4.15
C CYS A 204 11.07 7.79 5.42
N LEU A 205 10.21 6.78 5.28
CA LEU A 205 9.79 5.93 6.38
C LEU A 205 10.35 4.52 6.22
N ASP A 206 10.72 3.92 7.34
CA ASP A 206 11.07 2.51 7.49
C ASP A 206 9.92 1.82 8.23
N SER A 207 9.09 1.09 7.49
CA SER A 207 7.92 0.36 8.01
C SER A 207 8.24 -1.11 8.33
N SER A 208 9.52 -1.49 8.37
CA SER A 208 9.93 -2.88 8.65
C SER A 208 9.42 -3.38 10.01
N ALA A 209 9.34 -2.49 11.00
CA ALA A 209 8.83 -2.79 12.34
C ALA A 209 7.29 -2.89 12.42
N VAL A 210 6.56 -2.62 11.33
CA VAL A 210 5.09 -2.70 11.30
C VAL A 210 4.65 -4.12 10.97
N GLU A 211 3.77 -4.67 11.82
CA GLU A 211 3.20 -6.01 11.70
C GLU A 211 1.67 -5.96 11.71
N VAL A 212 1.02 -6.69 10.79
CA VAL A 212 -0.44 -6.82 10.69
C VAL A 212 -0.85 -8.26 11.00
N LYS A 213 -1.81 -8.43 11.91
CA LYS A 213 -2.40 -9.72 12.30
C LYS A 213 -3.90 -9.74 12.05
N VAL A 214 -4.44 -10.90 11.71
CA VAL A 214 -5.88 -11.21 11.72
C VAL A 214 -6.12 -12.29 12.77
N GLY A 215 -6.64 -11.88 13.93
CA GLY A 215 -6.79 -12.75 15.11
C GLY A 215 -5.45 -13.34 15.61
N LYS A 216 -5.10 -14.55 15.14
CA LYS A 216 -3.81 -15.22 15.43
C LYS A 216 -2.92 -15.40 14.20
N ALA A 217 -3.44 -15.21 12.99
CA ALA A 217 -2.65 -15.28 11.76
C ALA A 217 -1.87 -13.96 11.58
N VAL A 218 -0.65 -14.05 11.04
CA VAL A 218 0.15 -12.89 10.66
C VAL A 218 -0.04 -12.68 9.16
N GLU A 219 -0.59 -11.52 8.79
CA GLU A 219 -0.85 -11.16 7.39
C GLU A 219 0.35 -10.43 6.77
N ASN A 220 0.97 -9.54 7.54
CA ASN A 220 2.25 -8.92 7.20
C ASN A 220 3.17 -8.99 8.44
N PRO A 221 4.23 -9.82 8.47
CA PRO A 221 5.10 -9.95 9.64
C PRO A 221 5.99 -8.73 9.84
N ALA A 222 6.48 -8.49 11.06
CA ALA A 222 7.63 -7.60 11.24
C ALA A 222 8.87 -8.15 10.49
N SER A 223 9.72 -7.26 9.98
CA SER A 223 10.94 -7.59 9.22
C SER A 223 12.15 -6.79 9.73
N ALA A 224 13.36 -7.17 9.30
CA ALA A 224 14.59 -6.51 9.73
C ALA A 224 14.58 -5.00 9.35
N PRO A 225 15.08 -4.09 10.20
CA PRO A 225 15.08 -2.65 9.91
C PRO A 225 15.71 -2.30 8.55
N GLY A 226 15.08 -1.40 7.82
CA GLY A 226 15.51 -0.99 6.47
C GLY A 226 15.08 -1.93 5.33
N THR A 227 14.30 -2.99 5.59
CA THR A 227 13.78 -3.87 4.52
C THR A 227 12.49 -3.36 3.86
N ARG A 228 11.79 -2.42 4.50
CA ARG A 228 10.62 -1.72 3.96
C ARG A 228 10.81 -0.21 4.06
N THR A 229 11.68 0.35 3.23
CA THR A 229 11.83 1.80 3.09
C THR A 229 11.01 2.32 1.91
N ALA A 230 10.39 3.49 2.09
CA ALA A 230 9.62 4.18 1.05
C ALA A 230 9.67 5.70 1.26
N VAL A 231 9.55 6.47 0.17
CA VAL A 231 9.36 7.93 0.26
C VAL A 231 7.86 8.24 0.38
N HIS A 232 7.46 8.71 1.56
CA HIS A 232 6.13 9.22 1.85
C HIS A 232 6.10 10.73 1.61
N VAL A 233 4.98 11.22 1.08
CA VAL A 233 4.77 12.64 0.74
C VAL A 233 3.47 13.12 1.35
N TYR A 234 3.58 14.18 2.15
CA TYR A 234 2.52 14.80 2.92
C TYR A 234 2.27 16.21 2.42
N ASP A 235 1.05 16.51 1.98
CA ASP A 235 0.63 17.91 1.79
C ASP A 235 0.01 18.42 3.09
N MET A 236 0.50 19.55 3.58
CA MET A 236 0.14 20.10 4.88
C MET A 236 -0.89 21.23 4.75
N LEU A 237 -1.89 21.22 5.63
CA LEU A 237 -2.83 22.31 5.84
C LEU A 237 -2.58 22.94 7.22
N LYS A 238 -2.50 24.28 7.27
CA LYS A 238 -2.46 25.03 8.53
C LYS A 238 -3.88 25.23 9.06
N LYS A 239 -4.19 24.68 10.24
CA LYS A 239 -5.50 24.67 10.93
C LYS A 239 -5.35 25.47 12.23
N GLY A 240 -5.56 26.79 12.17
CA GLY A 240 -5.17 27.71 13.25
C GLY A 240 -3.65 27.80 13.36
N ASP A 241 -3.09 27.64 14.56
CA ASP A 241 -1.64 27.70 14.77
C ASP A 241 -0.90 26.37 14.53
N ARG A 242 -1.63 25.26 14.36
CA ARG A 242 -1.03 23.94 14.06
C ARG A 242 -1.09 23.57 12.57
N TYR A 243 -0.26 22.62 12.17
CA TYR A 243 -0.39 21.91 10.89
C TYR A 243 -1.10 20.57 11.10
N VAL A 244 -1.80 20.10 10.05
CA VAL A 244 -2.35 18.73 9.91
C VAL A 244 -2.09 18.25 8.49
N VAL A 245 -2.11 16.94 8.25
CA VAL A 245 -1.96 16.37 6.90
C VAL A 245 -3.28 16.50 6.13
N GLU A 246 -3.27 17.08 4.93
CA GLU A 246 -4.43 17.24 4.04
C GLU A 246 -4.55 16.10 3.02
N ARG A 247 -3.40 15.60 2.53
CA ARG A 247 -3.26 14.42 1.66
C ARG A 247 -1.98 13.68 2.04
N HIS A 248 -2.05 12.35 2.08
CA HIS A 248 -0.89 11.48 2.10
C HIS A 248 -0.74 10.75 0.76
N SER A 249 0.49 10.38 0.41
CA SER A 249 0.84 9.56 -0.75
C SER A 249 2.24 8.97 -0.53
N PHE A 250 2.63 7.95 -1.29
CA PHE A 250 3.97 7.36 -1.21
C PHE A 250 4.40 6.76 -2.56
N THR A 251 5.70 6.52 -2.73
CA THR A 251 6.23 5.68 -3.81
C THR A 251 6.56 4.28 -3.29
N ASN A 252 6.45 3.27 -4.15
CA ASN A 252 7.08 1.97 -3.95
C ASN A 252 8.58 2.01 -4.32
N ASP A 253 9.21 3.18 -4.19
CA ASP A 253 10.63 3.39 -4.52
C ASP A 253 11.42 3.32 -3.21
N PRO A 254 12.34 2.34 -3.04
CA PRO A 254 13.12 2.19 -1.82
C PRO A 254 14.25 3.22 -1.69
N SER A 255 14.49 4.07 -2.71
CA SER A 255 15.56 5.07 -2.66
C SER A 255 15.22 6.25 -1.76
N CYS A 256 15.84 6.24 -0.58
CA CYS A 256 15.82 7.28 0.45
C CYS A 256 17.20 7.91 0.65
#